data_AF-A0A6C0IUQ8-F1
#
_entry.id   AF-A0A6C0IUQ8-F1
#
_cell.length_a   1.000
_cell.length_b   1.000
_cell.length_c   1.000
_cell.angle_alpha   90.00
_cell.angle_beta   90.00
_cell.angle_gamma   90.00
#
_symmetry.space_group_name_H-M   'P 1'
#
loop_
_entity.id
_entity.type
_entity.pdbx_description
1 polymer ?
#
loop_
_entity_poly.entity_id
_entity_poly.type
_entity_poly.pdbx_seq_one_letter_code
_entity_poly.pdbx_strand_id
1 'polypeptide(L)'
;MTDTANDRSNEHGIYNDNNKNIVSQTVYDNFNDFIFSSDIKCIGKLLHRHDFFNKTKHLPGDIVEVGVFKGSGVATFSKMIEIYCPNSIKKVIGFDIFDPEKSEEVLNKDATGDKDSMNIVYSRIQSEDRTLQSVKTRLRNMNISNNSILIEGDVEETLPKFILENPGQRISLLYIDVDIERPTYNALKYLWDRVVPGGFIVFDEYEYHKFTESNGVDTFLKERKLEFTLQTTNWLAPTCYIKKNSFF
;
A
#
# COMPACT_ATOMS: atom_id res chain seq x y z
N MET A 1 17.40 29.45 53.08
CA MET A 1 17.40 29.61 51.62
C MET A 1 18.40 28.60 51.08
N THR A 2 17.92 27.42 50.72
CA THR A 2 18.72 26.35 50.11
C THR A 2 18.53 26.44 48.61
N ASP A 3 19.46 27.10 47.93
CA ASP A 3 19.61 26.98 46.48
C ASP A 3 20.35 25.67 46.20
N THR A 4 19.59 24.60 45.99
CA THR A 4 20.11 23.42 45.30
C THR A 4 20.12 23.74 43.80
N ALA A 5 21.26 24.26 43.33
CA ALA A 5 21.63 24.17 41.93
C ALA A 5 21.60 22.68 41.55
N ASN A 6 20.57 22.30 40.79
CA ASN A 6 20.36 20.93 40.36
C ASN A 6 21.44 20.61 39.31
N ASP A 7 22.44 19.87 39.76
CA ASP A 7 23.59 19.38 39.02
C ASP A 7 23.14 18.44 37.91
N ARG A 8 22.86 18.98 36.71
CA ARG A 8 22.52 18.20 35.50
C ARG A 8 23.76 17.60 34.82
N SER A 9 24.79 17.22 35.58
CA SER A 9 26.04 16.70 35.02
C SER A 9 26.10 15.16 34.96
N ASN A 10 25.01 14.45 35.26
CA ASN A 10 25.01 12.99 35.42
C ASN A 10 23.88 12.24 34.67
N GLU A 11 23.44 12.74 33.50
CA GLU A 11 22.47 12.04 32.64
C GLU A 11 23.10 11.23 31.51
N HIS A 12 24.43 11.10 31.45
CA HIS A 12 25.08 10.16 30.53
C HIS A 12 24.89 8.74 31.04
N GLY A 13 23.98 8.00 30.39
CA GLY A 13 23.77 6.57 30.63
C GLY A 13 22.36 6.14 31.05
N ILE A 14 21.37 7.04 31.09
CA ILE A 14 19.98 6.68 31.43
C ILE A 14 19.24 6.08 30.21
N TYR A 15 19.65 6.42 28.99
CA TYR A 15 19.06 5.91 27.76
C TYR A 15 20.14 5.66 26.68
N ASN A 16 19.74 4.98 25.61
CA ASN A 16 20.63 4.64 24.51
C ASN A 16 20.98 5.89 23.69
N ASP A 17 22.12 6.52 23.98
CA ASP A 17 22.66 7.72 23.32
C ASP A 17 23.15 7.49 21.86
N ASN A 18 22.80 6.36 21.24
CA ASN A 18 23.10 6.14 19.84
C ASN A 18 22.27 7.11 18.99
N ASN A 19 22.92 8.07 18.33
CA ASN A 19 22.29 9.07 17.46
C ASN A 19 21.38 8.46 16.37
N LYS A 20 21.55 7.18 16.02
CA LYS A 20 20.66 6.46 15.10
C LYS A 20 19.27 6.15 15.69
N ASN A 21 19.11 6.24 17.01
CA ASN A 21 17.88 5.91 17.74
C ASN A 21 17.11 7.16 18.20
N ILE A 22 17.59 8.36 17.87
CA ILE A 22 16.94 9.62 18.28
C ILE A 22 15.86 9.96 17.26
N VAL A 23 14.60 9.77 17.65
CA VAL A 23 13.43 10.26 16.91
C VAL A 23 13.23 11.74 17.23
N SER A 24 12.85 12.57 16.25
CA SER A 24 12.57 13.98 16.55
C SER A 24 11.39 14.10 17.50
N GLN A 25 11.44 15.09 18.41
CA GLN A 25 10.39 15.27 19.42
C GLN A 25 9.00 15.38 18.79
N THR A 26 8.87 16.12 17.68
CA THR A 26 7.60 16.24 16.95
C THR A 26 7.06 14.90 16.43
N VAL A 27 7.92 14.00 15.93
CA VAL A 27 7.48 12.67 15.47
C VAL A 27 7.07 11.81 16.66
N TYR A 28 7.79 11.90 17.77
CA TYR A 28 7.46 11.18 18.99
C TYR A 28 6.13 11.64 19.60
N ASP A 29 5.90 12.95 19.67
CA ASP A 29 4.65 13.54 20.15
C ASP A 29 3.48 13.13 19.24
N ASN A 30 3.63 13.26 17.92
CA ASN A 30 2.61 12.81 16.96
C ASN A 30 2.30 11.31 17.09
N PHE A 31 3.31 10.48 17.36
CA PHE A 31 3.10 9.06 17.62
C PHE A 31 2.31 8.84 18.90
N ASN A 32 2.65 9.52 20.00
CA ASN A 32 1.90 9.42 21.25
C ASN A 32 0.44 9.87 21.08
N ASP A 33 0.22 11.03 20.45
CA ASP A 33 -1.12 11.56 20.17
C ASP A 33 -1.93 10.58 19.32
N PHE A 34 -1.30 9.96 18.32
CA PHE A 34 -1.92 8.92 17.52
C PHE A 34 -2.30 7.70 18.37
N ILE A 35 -1.40 7.19 19.21
CA ILE A 35 -1.62 6.01 20.04
C ILE A 35 -2.70 6.23 21.09
N PHE A 36 -2.79 7.44 21.67
CA PHE A 36 -3.85 7.79 22.63
C PHE A 36 -5.17 8.21 21.97
N SER A 37 -5.20 8.36 20.65
CA SER A 37 -6.44 8.68 19.93
C SER A 37 -7.44 7.52 20.00
N SER A 38 -8.72 7.81 19.77
CA SER A 38 -9.77 6.78 19.66
C SER A 38 -9.78 6.06 18.31
N ASP A 39 -8.87 6.41 17.39
CA ASP A 39 -8.82 5.81 16.06
C ASP A 39 -8.18 4.42 16.11
N ILE A 40 -8.96 3.41 15.75
CA ILE A 40 -8.46 2.05 15.53
C ILE A 40 -8.21 1.75 14.06
N LYS A 41 -8.67 2.61 13.14
CA LYS A 41 -8.69 2.33 11.70
C LYS A 41 -7.31 2.43 11.09
N CYS A 42 -6.56 3.50 11.39
CA CYS A 42 -5.22 3.71 10.85
C CYS A 42 -4.25 2.67 11.39
N ILE A 43 -4.29 2.38 12.70
CA ILE A 43 -3.44 1.34 13.29
C ILE A 43 -3.83 -0.04 12.77
N GLY A 44 -5.12 -0.33 12.61
CA GLY A 44 -5.56 -1.59 12.02
C GLY A 44 -5.12 -1.76 10.57
N LYS A 45 -5.22 -0.73 9.72
CA LYS A 45 -4.72 -0.78 8.34
C LYS A 45 -3.19 -0.99 8.30
N LEU A 46 -2.44 -0.35 9.21
CA LEU A 46 -1.00 -0.59 9.38
C LEU A 46 -0.68 -2.04 9.80
N LEU A 47 -1.40 -2.57 10.79
CA LEU A 47 -1.17 -3.93 11.32
C LEU A 47 -1.50 -5.01 10.29
N HIS A 48 -2.54 -4.85 9.48
CA HIS A 48 -2.86 -5.80 8.41
C HIS A 48 -1.84 -5.76 7.28
N ARG A 49 -1.37 -4.56 6.89
CA ARG A 49 -0.23 -4.44 5.96
C ARG A 49 1.01 -5.15 6.50
N HIS A 50 1.31 -4.97 7.79
CA HIS A 50 2.42 -5.66 8.44
C HIS A 50 2.26 -7.18 8.48
N ASP A 51 1.05 -7.68 8.74
CA ASP A 51 0.78 -9.12 8.79
C ASP A 51 0.98 -9.79 7.43
N PHE A 52 0.42 -9.22 6.35
CA PHE A 52 0.65 -9.73 5.00
C PHE A 52 2.11 -9.57 4.55
N PHE A 53 2.78 -8.47 4.94
CA PHE A 53 4.22 -8.33 4.73
C PHE A 53 4.99 -9.46 5.43
N ASN A 54 4.71 -9.76 6.70
CA ASN A 54 5.38 -10.84 7.42
C ASN A 54 5.15 -12.22 6.80
N LYS A 55 3.93 -12.47 6.31
CA LYS A 55 3.59 -13.70 5.58
C LYS A 55 4.34 -13.85 4.25
N THR A 56 4.88 -12.77 3.68
CA THR A 56 5.44 -12.78 2.32
C THR A 56 6.90 -12.32 2.22
N LYS A 57 7.47 -11.73 3.28
CA LYS A 57 8.84 -11.17 3.25
C LYS A 57 9.93 -12.18 2.89
N HIS A 58 9.71 -13.46 3.18
CA HIS A 58 10.61 -14.57 2.87
C HIS A 58 10.46 -15.10 1.43
N LEU A 59 9.42 -14.67 0.70
CA LEU A 59 9.16 -15.09 -0.68
C LEU A 59 9.89 -14.15 -1.67
N PRO A 60 10.35 -14.69 -2.83
CA PRO A 60 10.87 -13.87 -3.91
C PRO A 60 9.78 -13.00 -4.55
N GLY A 61 10.20 -11.92 -5.19
CA GLY A 61 9.30 -10.98 -5.87
C GLY A 61 9.04 -9.69 -5.08
N ASP A 62 8.54 -8.69 -5.76
CA ASP A 62 8.25 -7.36 -5.23
C ASP A 62 6.91 -7.31 -4.49
N ILE A 63 6.67 -6.20 -3.79
CA ILE A 63 5.34 -5.81 -3.31
C ILE A 63 4.74 -4.86 -4.34
N VAL A 64 3.53 -5.15 -4.81
CA VAL A 64 2.82 -4.31 -5.78
C VAL A 64 1.55 -3.78 -5.15
N GLU A 65 1.37 -2.45 -5.16
CA GLU A 65 0.14 -1.76 -4.77
C GLU A 65 -0.49 -1.16 -6.03
N VAL A 66 -1.77 -1.48 -6.28
CA VAL A 66 -2.57 -0.91 -7.36
C VAL A 66 -3.64 -0.05 -6.69
N GLY A 67 -3.58 1.27 -6.91
CA GLY A 67 -4.29 2.26 -6.09
C GLY A 67 -3.41 2.76 -4.95
N VAL A 68 -2.57 3.77 -5.24
CA VAL A 68 -1.58 4.30 -4.29
C VAL A 68 -2.12 5.52 -3.55
N PHE A 69 -2.97 6.31 -4.22
CA PHE A 69 -3.58 7.52 -3.71
C PHE A 69 -2.56 8.50 -3.14
N LYS A 70 -2.54 8.72 -1.82
CA LYS A 70 -1.57 9.60 -1.14
C LYS A 70 -0.21 8.93 -0.85
N GLY A 71 -0.05 7.65 -1.12
CA GLY A 71 1.20 6.91 -0.96
C GLY A 71 1.45 6.31 0.41
N SER A 72 0.45 6.23 1.29
CA SER A 72 0.64 5.69 2.64
C SER A 72 0.99 4.20 2.64
N GLY A 73 0.43 3.41 1.72
CA GLY A 73 0.73 1.99 1.57
C GLY A 73 2.13 1.74 1.04
N VAL A 74 2.49 2.34 -0.10
CA VAL A 74 3.87 2.34 -0.60
C VAL A 74 4.89 2.75 0.47
N ALA A 75 4.63 3.84 1.22
CA ALA A 75 5.50 4.30 2.29
C ALA A 75 5.64 3.26 3.41
N THR A 76 4.53 2.66 3.82
CA THR A 76 4.47 1.63 4.87
C THR A 76 5.32 0.41 4.50
N PHE A 77 5.08 -0.16 3.31
CA PHE A 77 5.84 -1.32 2.85
C PHE A 77 7.32 -0.99 2.65
N SER A 78 7.65 0.22 2.19
CA SER A 78 9.04 0.63 2.00
C SER A 78 9.80 0.69 3.33
N LYS A 79 9.16 1.19 4.40
CA LYS A 79 9.72 1.12 5.76
C LYS A 79 9.89 -0.33 6.24
N MET A 80 8.93 -1.20 5.96
CA MET A 80 9.02 -2.60 6.34
C MET A 80 10.16 -3.33 5.64
N ILE A 81 10.43 -3.03 4.36
CA ILE A 81 11.60 -3.57 3.65
C ILE A 81 12.90 -3.08 4.30
N GLU A 82 13.02 -1.78 4.58
CA GLU A 82 14.19 -1.21 5.26
C GLU A 82 14.47 -1.91 6.62
N ILE A 83 13.41 -2.16 7.40
CA ILE A 83 13.50 -2.74 8.74
C ILE A 83 13.80 -4.25 8.70
N TYR A 84 13.08 -5.01 7.88
CA TYR A 84 13.06 -6.47 7.96
C TYR A 84 13.83 -7.18 6.85
N CYS A 85 14.14 -6.46 5.76
CA CYS A 85 14.76 -7.01 4.57
C CYS A 85 15.93 -6.13 4.08
N PRO A 86 16.86 -5.68 4.95
CA PRO A 86 17.85 -4.64 4.62
C PRO A 86 18.84 -5.04 3.51
N ASN A 87 19.00 -6.33 3.24
CA ASN A 87 19.88 -6.86 2.19
C ASN A 87 19.09 -7.39 0.97
N SER A 88 17.79 -7.11 0.91
CA SER A 88 16.94 -7.56 -0.19
C SER A 88 16.92 -6.55 -1.32
N ILE A 89 16.78 -7.05 -2.55
CA ILE A 89 16.52 -6.21 -3.74
C ILE A 89 15.01 -6.00 -4.00
N LYS A 90 14.15 -6.54 -3.11
CA LYS A 90 12.69 -6.41 -3.17
C LYS A 90 12.31 -4.94 -3.20
N LYS A 91 11.43 -4.57 -4.13
CA LYS A 91 10.92 -3.20 -4.27
C LYS A 91 9.46 -3.13 -3.83
N VAL A 92 9.00 -1.89 -3.65
CA VAL A 92 7.57 -1.57 -3.61
C VAL A 92 7.22 -0.83 -4.90
N ILE A 93 6.26 -1.35 -5.65
CA ILE A 93 5.85 -0.82 -6.95
C ILE A 93 4.39 -0.36 -6.83
N GLY A 94 4.16 0.93 -7.03
CA GLY A 94 2.84 1.54 -6.92
C GLY A 94 2.31 1.97 -8.29
N PHE A 95 1.07 1.58 -8.60
CA PHE A 95 0.35 2.03 -9.79
C PHE A 95 -0.83 2.90 -9.38
N ASP A 96 -0.93 4.08 -9.98
CA ASP A 96 -2.06 4.98 -9.78
C ASP A 96 -2.15 5.93 -10.97
N ILE A 97 -3.30 6.57 -11.14
CA ILE A 97 -3.46 7.62 -12.15
C ILE A 97 -2.52 8.78 -11.83
N PHE A 98 -2.32 9.11 -10.54
CA PHE A 98 -1.45 10.19 -10.04
C PHE A 98 -1.64 11.59 -10.68
N ASP A 99 -2.72 11.76 -11.43
CA ASP A 99 -3.04 12.95 -12.20
C ASP A 99 -4.52 13.29 -11.91
N PRO A 100 -4.77 14.30 -11.06
CA PRO A 100 -6.11 14.70 -10.69
C PRO A 100 -7.01 15.07 -11.86
N GLU A 101 -6.44 15.66 -12.91
CA GLU A 101 -7.18 16.12 -14.09
C GLU A 101 -7.53 14.93 -14.98
N LYS A 102 -6.55 14.06 -15.29
CA LYS A 102 -6.81 12.85 -16.09
C LYS A 102 -7.68 11.82 -15.37
N SER A 103 -7.79 11.89 -14.05
CA SER A 103 -8.63 10.97 -13.29
C SER A 103 -10.09 11.00 -13.75
N GLU A 104 -10.62 12.16 -14.14
CA GLU A 104 -11.99 12.24 -14.66
C GLU A 104 -12.15 11.54 -16.01
N GLU A 105 -11.17 11.71 -16.91
CA GLU A 105 -11.17 11.05 -18.22
C GLU A 105 -11.07 9.52 -18.07
N VAL A 106 -10.23 9.04 -17.15
CA VAL A 106 -10.11 7.62 -16.85
C VAL A 106 -11.43 7.07 -16.30
N LEU A 107 -12.07 7.78 -15.36
CA LEU A 107 -13.35 7.38 -14.79
C LEU A 107 -14.51 7.39 -15.80
N ASN A 108 -14.40 8.09 -16.93
CA ASN A 108 -15.41 8.02 -17.99
C ASN A 108 -15.45 6.66 -18.70
N LYS A 109 -14.42 5.82 -18.52
CA LYS A 109 -14.40 4.43 -18.99
C LYS A 109 -15.17 3.48 -18.07
N ASP A 110 -15.47 3.92 -16.85
CA ASP A 110 -16.11 3.13 -15.79
C ASP A 110 -17.64 3.27 -15.79
N ALA A 111 -18.34 2.38 -15.09
CA ALA A 111 -19.79 2.48 -14.95
C ALA A 111 -20.17 3.78 -14.21
N THR A 112 -21.34 4.35 -14.52
CA THR A 112 -21.78 5.62 -13.89
C THR A 112 -21.75 5.56 -12.35
N GLY A 113 -22.17 4.43 -11.75
CA GLY A 113 -22.15 4.24 -10.30
C GLY A 113 -20.73 4.18 -9.70
N ASP A 114 -19.76 3.64 -10.44
CA ASP A 114 -18.36 3.60 -10.03
C ASP A 114 -17.75 5.01 -10.10
N LYS A 115 -17.99 5.73 -11.20
CA LYS A 115 -17.57 7.12 -11.36
C LYS A 115 -18.10 8.00 -10.22
N ASP A 116 -19.38 7.88 -9.88
CA ASP A 116 -20.00 8.66 -8.81
C ASP A 116 -19.36 8.36 -7.45
N SER A 117 -19.10 7.07 -7.17
CA SER A 117 -18.46 6.63 -5.92
C SER A 117 -17.02 7.13 -5.80
N MET A 118 -16.24 7.08 -6.88
CA MET A 118 -14.88 7.61 -6.91
C MET A 118 -14.82 9.13 -6.80
N ASN A 119 -15.77 9.85 -7.40
CA ASN A 119 -15.87 11.30 -7.21
C ASN A 119 -16.09 11.67 -5.74
N ILE A 120 -16.87 10.87 -4.99
CA ILE A 120 -17.03 11.05 -3.54
C ILE A 120 -15.69 10.82 -2.82
N VAL A 121 -14.95 9.77 -3.17
CA VAL A 121 -13.62 9.49 -2.58
C VAL A 121 -12.67 10.67 -2.82
N TYR A 122 -12.57 11.16 -4.05
CA TYR A 122 -11.69 12.26 -4.42
C TYR A 122 -12.09 13.60 -3.79
N SER A 123 -13.38 13.84 -3.55
CA SER A 123 -13.86 15.08 -2.92
C SER A 123 -13.42 15.26 -1.45
N ARG A 124 -12.96 14.18 -0.79
CA ARG A 124 -12.56 14.19 0.63
C ARG A 124 -11.14 14.70 0.86
N ILE A 125 -10.39 14.97 -0.20
CA ILE A 125 -8.96 15.27 -0.13
C ILE A 125 -8.58 16.45 -1.02
N GLN A 126 -7.40 17.02 -0.77
CA GLN A 126 -6.81 18.01 -1.66
C GLN A 126 -6.23 17.29 -2.88
N SER A 127 -6.55 17.75 -4.09
CA SER A 127 -6.11 17.14 -5.36
C SER A 127 -4.59 16.97 -5.43
N GLU A 128 -3.85 17.90 -4.86
CA GLU A 128 -2.39 17.95 -4.92
C GLU A 128 -1.77 16.79 -4.14
N ASP A 129 -2.46 16.27 -3.12
CA ASP A 129 -1.98 15.16 -2.29
C ASP A 129 -1.80 13.87 -3.10
N ARG A 130 -2.59 13.68 -4.16
CA ARG A 130 -2.58 12.48 -5.01
C ARG A 130 -1.78 12.66 -6.31
N THR A 131 -1.02 13.75 -6.45
CA THR A 131 -0.13 13.92 -7.62
C THR A 131 1.14 13.08 -7.49
N LEU A 132 1.70 12.62 -8.62
CA LEU A 132 2.94 11.84 -8.62
C LEU A 132 4.07 12.57 -7.88
N GLN A 133 4.22 13.88 -8.13
CA GLN A 133 5.27 14.68 -7.53
C GLN A 133 5.10 14.84 -6.02
N SER A 134 3.87 14.99 -5.53
CA SER A 134 3.54 15.07 -4.11
C SER A 134 3.91 13.77 -3.39
N VAL A 135 3.52 12.62 -3.95
CA VAL A 135 3.86 11.30 -3.41
C VAL A 135 5.37 11.06 -3.44
N LYS A 136 6.04 11.31 -4.57
CA LYS A 136 7.50 11.19 -4.69
C LYS A 136 8.24 12.06 -3.67
N THR A 137 7.76 13.27 -3.42
CA THR A 137 8.38 14.19 -2.45
C THR A 137 8.26 13.62 -1.04
N ARG A 138 7.06 13.17 -0.62
CA ARG A 138 6.88 12.53 0.69
C ARG A 138 7.74 11.27 0.86
N LEU A 139 7.82 10.43 -0.16
CA LEU A 139 8.65 9.21 -0.13
C LEU A 139 10.15 9.55 0.00
N ARG A 140 10.65 10.54 -0.74
CA ARG A 140 12.05 11.00 -0.61
C ARG A 140 12.35 11.54 0.79
N ASN A 141 11.42 12.28 1.37
CA ASN A 141 11.57 12.85 2.72
C ASN A 141 11.63 11.79 3.83
N MET A 142 11.26 10.54 3.55
CA MET A 142 11.43 9.44 4.50
C MET A 142 12.90 9.04 4.68
N ASN A 143 13.78 9.40 3.73
CA ASN A 143 15.22 9.13 3.78
C ASN A 143 15.58 7.67 4.10
N ILE A 144 14.90 6.72 3.44
CA ILE A 144 15.16 5.28 3.52
C ILE A 144 15.90 4.79 2.27
N SER A 145 16.64 3.70 2.37
CA SER A 145 17.45 3.16 1.26
C SER A 145 16.61 2.47 0.18
N ASN A 146 15.45 1.93 0.56
CA ASN A 146 14.54 1.25 -0.36
C ASN A 146 13.92 2.23 -1.39
N ASN A 147 14.19 1.98 -2.67
CA ASN A 147 13.64 2.76 -3.77
C ASN A 147 12.30 2.18 -4.24
N SER A 148 11.21 2.81 -3.84
CA SER A 148 9.89 2.56 -4.42
C SER A 148 9.83 3.01 -5.88
N ILE A 149 9.11 2.26 -6.73
CA ILE A 149 8.81 2.63 -8.11
C ILE A 149 7.35 3.08 -8.17
N LEU A 150 7.08 4.24 -8.76
CA LEU A 150 5.72 4.73 -8.98
C LEU A 150 5.46 4.87 -10.48
N ILE A 151 4.33 4.32 -10.92
CA ILE A 151 3.91 4.28 -12.32
C ILE A 151 2.60 5.05 -12.42
N GLU A 152 2.64 6.11 -13.22
CA GLU A 152 1.54 7.05 -13.44
C GLU A 152 0.72 6.68 -14.68
N GLY A 153 -0.59 6.59 -14.48
CA GLY A 153 -1.58 6.40 -15.53
C GLY A 153 -2.59 5.30 -15.21
N ASP A 154 -3.56 5.14 -16.11
CA ASP A 154 -4.55 4.06 -16.05
C ASP A 154 -3.84 2.69 -16.05
N VAL A 155 -4.22 1.82 -15.14
CA VAL A 155 -3.64 0.48 -14.99
C VAL A 155 -3.88 -0.41 -16.21
N GLU A 156 -4.98 -0.17 -16.93
CA GLU A 156 -5.27 -0.84 -18.21
C GLU A 156 -4.19 -0.56 -19.26
N GLU A 157 -3.57 0.62 -19.23
CA GLU A 157 -2.56 1.06 -20.18
C GLU A 157 -1.13 0.86 -19.69
N THR A 158 -0.90 1.01 -18.38
CA THR A 158 0.43 1.01 -17.78
C THR A 158 0.94 -0.40 -17.44
N LEU A 159 0.06 -1.30 -16.99
CA LEU A 159 0.45 -2.67 -16.63
C LEU A 159 1.01 -3.49 -17.81
N PRO A 160 0.41 -3.47 -19.02
CA PRO A 160 0.96 -4.19 -20.17
C PRO A 160 2.38 -3.73 -20.52
N LYS A 161 2.62 -2.40 -20.49
CA LYS A 161 3.93 -1.80 -20.79
C LYS A 161 4.94 -2.20 -19.73
N PHE A 162 4.58 -2.06 -18.45
CA PHE A 162 5.45 -2.42 -17.34
C PHE A 162 5.88 -3.89 -17.40
N ILE A 163 4.93 -4.80 -17.66
CA ILE A 163 5.20 -6.24 -17.73
C ILE A 163 6.14 -6.58 -18.90
N LEU A 164 5.95 -5.93 -20.05
CA LEU A 164 6.80 -6.12 -21.22
C LEU A 164 8.24 -5.66 -20.95
N GLU A 165 8.41 -4.52 -20.28
CA GLU A 165 9.71 -3.94 -19.93
C GLU A 165 10.41 -4.69 -18.79
N ASN A 166 9.64 -5.41 -17.96
CA ASN A 166 10.15 -6.11 -16.76
C ASN A 166 9.82 -7.61 -16.80
N PRO A 167 10.36 -8.38 -17.77
CA PRO A 167 9.97 -9.78 -17.98
C PRO A 167 10.28 -10.69 -16.78
N GLY A 168 11.30 -10.36 -15.98
CA GLY A 168 11.70 -11.09 -14.78
C GLY A 168 10.88 -10.75 -13.52
N GLN A 169 10.00 -9.75 -13.57
CA GLN A 169 9.26 -9.28 -12.40
C GLN A 169 8.35 -10.39 -11.84
N ARG A 170 8.34 -10.50 -10.51
CA ARG A 170 7.53 -11.43 -9.72
C ARG A 170 6.96 -10.68 -8.53
N ILE A 171 5.86 -11.19 -7.97
CA ILE A 171 5.14 -10.53 -6.89
C ILE A 171 5.03 -11.48 -5.70
N SER A 172 5.50 -11.05 -4.53
CA SER A 172 5.27 -11.76 -3.26
C SER A 172 3.95 -11.33 -2.61
N LEU A 173 3.57 -10.06 -2.79
CA LEU A 173 2.35 -9.47 -2.25
C LEU A 173 1.76 -8.50 -3.28
N LEU A 174 0.54 -8.79 -3.74
CA LEU A 174 -0.27 -7.91 -4.57
C LEU A 174 -1.36 -7.30 -3.67
N TYR A 175 -1.42 -5.98 -3.60
CA TYR A 175 -2.41 -5.23 -2.85
C TYR A 175 -3.24 -4.40 -3.84
N ILE A 176 -4.54 -4.67 -3.91
CA ILE A 176 -5.50 -3.96 -4.77
C ILE A 176 -6.33 -3.04 -3.88
N ASP A 177 -6.32 -1.74 -4.20
CA ASP A 177 -6.98 -0.64 -3.47
C ASP A 177 -7.47 0.41 -4.50
N VAL A 178 -8.18 -0.08 -5.54
CA VAL A 178 -8.72 0.76 -6.64
C VAL A 178 -10.24 0.89 -6.60
N ASP A 179 -10.89 0.30 -5.58
CA ASP A 179 -12.32 0.42 -5.24
C ASP A 179 -13.34 -0.13 -6.26
N ILE A 180 -13.03 -0.10 -7.56
CA ILE A 180 -14.01 -0.31 -8.63
C ILE A 180 -13.60 -1.43 -9.61
N GLU A 181 -14.59 -1.93 -10.34
CA GLU A 181 -14.53 -3.18 -11.10
C GLU A 181 -13.45 -3.20 -12.20
N ARG A 182 -13.47 -2.24 -13.12
CA ARG A 182 -12.58 -2.25 -14.31
C ARG A 182 -11.09 -2.23 -13.96
N PRO A 183 -10.57 -1.31 -13.11
CA PRO A 183 -9.15 -1.34 -12.75
C PRO A 183 -8.78 -2.58 -11.94
N THR A 184 -9.69 -3.09 -11.10
CA THR A 184 -9.48 -4.36 -10.35
C THR A 184 -9.29 -5.54 -11.30
N TYR A 185 -10.22 -5.70 -12.25
CA TYR A 185 -10.15 -6.74 -13.26
C TYR A 185 -8.86 -6.64 -14.09
N ASN A 186 -8.53 -5.44 -14.56
CA ASN A 186 -7.31 -5.22 -15.35
C ASN A 186 -6.04 -5.48 -14.55
N ALA A 187 -6.00 -5.10 -13.28
CA ALA A 187 -4.89 -5.43 -12.39
C ALA A 187 -4.67 -6.94 -12.29
N LEU A 188 -5.73 -7.70 -12.01
CA LEU A 188 -5.65 -9.16 -11.92
C LEU A 188 -5.28 -9.81 -13.25
N LYS A 189 -5.89 -9.36 -14.36
CA LYS A 189 -5.60 -9.84 -15.72
C LYS A 189 -4.10 -9.84 -16.03
N TYR A 190 -3.38 -8.80 -15.60
CA TYR A 190 -1.97 -8.63 -15.89
C TYR A 190 -1.05 -9.17 -14.79
N LEU A 191 -1.44 -9.05 -13.52
CA LEU A 191 -0.55 -9.34 -12.38
C LEU A 191 -0.75 -10.72 -11.76
N TRP A 192 -1.90 -11.38 -11.95
CA TRP A 192 -2.18 -12.68 -11.32
C TRP A 192 -1.08 -13.70 -11.57
N ASP A 193 -0.64 -13.86 -12.82
CA ASP A 193 0.38 -14.84 -13.21
C ASP A 193 1.78 -14.45 -12.71
N ARG A 194 1.99 -13.20 -12.30
CA ARG A 194 3.24 -12.70 -11.72
C ARG A 194 3.37 -12.98 -10.23
N VAL A 195 2.26 -13.22 -9.54
CA VAL A 195 2.25 -13.63 -8.13
C VAL A 195 2.86 -15.02 -8.00
N VAL A 196 3.83 -15.17 -7.11
CA VAL A 196 4.49 -16.46 -6.85
C VAL A 196 3.61 -17.37 -5.97
N PRO A 197 3.74 -18.70 -6.06
CA PRO A 197 3.12 -19.60 -5.10
C PRO A 197 3.54 -19.27 -3.67
N GLY A 198 2.59 -19.32 -2.74
CA GLY A 198 2.70 -18.83 -1.38
C GLY A 198 2.43 -17.32 -1.23
N GLY A 199 2.47 -16.56 -2.33
CA GLY A 199 2.17 -15.13 -2.35
C GLY A 199 0.70 -14.84 -2.09
N PHE A 200 0.43 -13.58 -1.72
CA PHE A 200 -0.91 -13.12 -1.36
C PHE A 200 -1.40 -12.06 -2.32
N ILE A 201 -2.69 -12.13 -2.65
CA ILE A 201 -3.45 -11.08 -3.30
C ILE A 201 -4.44 -10.56 -2.26
N VAL A 202 -4.36 -9.28 -1.93
CA VAL A 202 -5.17 -8.61 -0.90
C VAL A 202 -6.04 -7.57 -1.58
N PHE A 203 -7.29 -7.49 -1.16
CA PHE A 203 -8.34 -6.62 -1.71
C PHE A 203 -8.83 -5.69 -0.60
N ASP A 204 -8.75 -4.38 -0.81
CA ASP A 204 -9.06 -3.42 0.25
C ASP A 204 -10.56 -3.41 0.57
N GLU A 205 -11.41 -3.45 -0.45
CA GLU A 205 -12.84 -3.11 -0.41
C GLU A 205 -13.77 -4.23 -0.95
N TYR A 206 -13.27 -5.46 -1.16
CA TYR A 206 -14.04 -6.60 -1.65
C TYR A 206 -15.37 -6.86 -0.88
N GLU A 207 -15.39 -6.68 0.45
CA GLU A 207 -16.62 -6.87 1.24
C GLU A 207 -17.47 -5.59 1.38
N TYR A 208 -17.10 -4.50 0.72
CA TYR A 208 -17.78 -3.21 0.86
C TYR A 208 -18.87 -3.00 -0.19
N HIS A 209 -20.12 -2.96 0.30
CA HIS A 209 -21.35 -2.95 -0.51
C HIS A 209 -21.49 -1.83 -1.56
N LYS A 210 -20.72 -0.74 -1.46
CA LYS A 210 -20.78 0.39 -2.40
C LYS A 210 -19.68 0.36 -3.46
N PHE A 211 -18.68 -0.49 -3.27
CA PHE A 211 -17.55 -0.63 -4.16
C PHE A 211 -17.72 -1.90 -5.00
N THR A 212 -17.26 -1.85 -6.24
CA THR A 212 -17.42 -2.92 -7.23
C THR A 212 -16.13 -3.70 -7.43
N GLU A 213 -15.12 -3.48 -6.58
CA GLU A 213 -13.89 -4.29 -6.53
C GLU A 213 -14.20 -5.80 -6.59
N SER A 214 -15.15 -6.29 -5.77
CA SER A 214 -15.56 -7.70 -5.78
C SER A 214 -16.03 -8.20 -7.13
N ASN A 215 -16.75 -7.38 -7.90
CA ASN A 215 -17.22 -7.76 -9.24
C ASN A 215 -16.04 -7.95 -10.20
N GLY A 216 -15.02 -7.10 -10.11
CA GLY A 216 -13.81 -7.21 -10.93
C GLY A 216 -13.02 -8.47 -10.62
N VAL A 217 -12.91 -8.81 -9.33
CA VAL A 217 -12.30 -10.06 -8.87
C VAL A 217 -13.10 -11.28 -9.37
N ASP A 218 -14.41 -11.30 -9.14
CA ASP A 218 -15.28 -12.42 -9.48
C ASP A 218 -15.32 -12.69 -10.98
N THR A 219 -15.42 -11.63 -11.80
CA THR A 219 -15.36 -11.72 -13.26
C THR A 219 -14.05 -12.34 -13.72
N PHE A 220 -12.91 -11.86 -13.21
CA PHE A 220 -11.60 -12.41 -13.56
C PHE A 220 -11.47 -13.90 -13.19
N LEU A 221 -11.83 -14.26 -11.95
CA LEU A 221 -11.71 -15.64 -11.46
C LEU A 221 -12.61 -16.60 -12.24
N LYS A 222 -13.85 -16.17 -12.55
CA LYS A 222 -14.81 -16.94 -13.34
C LYS A 222 -14.33 -17.19 -14.76
N GLU A 223 -13.79 -16.16 -15.43
CA GLU A 223 -13.26 -16.29 -16.80
C GLU A 223 -12.06 -17.23 -16.88
N ARG A 224 -11.16 -17.15 -15.90
CA ARG A 224 -9.95 -17.97 -15.83
C ARG A 224 -10.21 -19.39 -15.32
N LYS A 225 -11.39 -19.66 -14.76
CA LYS A 225 -11.77 -20.96 -14.15
C LYS A 225 -10.75 -21.44 -13.12
N LEU A 226 -10.26 -20.52 -12.29
CA LEU A 226 -9.24 -20.80 -11.30
C LEU A 226 -9.86 -21.44 -10.06
N GLU A 227 -9.13 -22.36 -9.43
CA GLU A 227 -9.45 -22.77 -8.07
C GLU A 227 -8.88 -21.74 -7.10
N PHE A 228 -9.72 -21.24 -6.20
CA PHE A 228 -9.33 -20.24 -5.22
C PHE A 228 -10.05 -20.45 -3.90
N THR A 229 -9.52 -19.83 -2.86
CA THR A 229 -10.19 -19.71 -1.57
C THR A 229 -10.12 -18.25 -1.16
N LEU A 230 -11.30 -17.63 -1.05
CA LEU A 230 -11.43 -16.29 -0.46
C LEU A 230 -11.40 -16.42 1.05
N GLN A 231 -10.66 -15.54 1.70
CA GLN A 231 -10.59 -15.45 3.14
C GLN A 231 -10.78 -14.00 3.57
N THR A 232 -11.66 -13.79 4.54
CA THR A 232 -11.82 -12.48 5.18
C THR A 232 -10.60 -12.19 6.08
N THR A 233 -10.25 -10.92 6.19
CA THR A 233 -9.26 -10.45 7.17
C THR A 233 -9.86 -10.33 8.57
N ASN A 234 -11.20 -10.36 8.70
CA ASN A 234 -11.93 -9.94 9.89
C ASN A 234 -11.66 -8.48 10.28
N TRP A 235 -11.43 -7.62 9.28
CA TRP A 235 -11.17 -6.20 9.45
C TRP A 235 -11.87 -5.35 8.39
N LEU A 236 -11.95 -4.04 8.65
CA LEU A 236 -12.71 -3.09 7.82
C LEU A 236 -12.07 -2.84 6.45
N ALA A 237 -10.74 -2.79 6.37
CA ALA A 237 -9.96 -2.58 5.15
C ALA A 237 -8.47 -2.84 5.45
N PRO A 238 -7.81 -3.82 4.79
CA PRO A 238 -8.36 -4.62 3.71
C PRO A 238 -9.36 -5.66 4.21
N THR A 239 -10.33 -6.02 3.37
CA THR A 239 -11.45 -6.90 3.75
C THR A 239 -11.20 -8.36 3.38
N CYS A 240 -10.56 -8.63 2.24
CA CYS A 240 -10.44 -9.97 1.68
C CYS A 240 -9.03 -10.26 1.16
N TYR A 241 -8.67 -11.54 1.09
CA TYR A 241 -7.45 -11.99 0.42
C TYR A 241 -7.60 -13.38 -0.20
N ILE A 242 -6.70 -13.66 -1.15
CA ILE A 242 -6.42 -14.98 -1.71
C ILE A 242 -4.94 -15.29 -1.48
N LYS A 243 -4.66 -16.51 -0.99
CA LYS A 243 -3.31 -17.07 -1.03
C LYS A 243 -3.14 -17.89 -2.30
N LYS A 244 -2.15 -17.55 -3.12
CA LYS A 244 -1.86 -18.30 -4.34
C LYS A 244 -1.16 -19.61 -3.99
N ASN A 245 -1.78 -20.76 -4.25
CA ASN A 245 -1.24 -22.06 -3.85
C ASN A 245 -0.28 -22.67 -4.88
N SER A 246 -0.45 -22.33 -6.15
CA SER A 246 0.14 -23.06 -7.28
C SER A 246 0.40 -22.11 -8.46
N PHE A 247 1.26 -22.52 -9.40
CA PHE A 247 1.46 -21.81 -10.68
C PHE A 247 0.31 -22.03 -11.68
N PHE A 248 -0.51 -23.06 -11.44
CA PHE A 248 -1.64 -23.49 -12.24
C PHE A 248 -2.95 -23.17 -11.52
#